data_AF-A0A1V5IAV4-F1
#
_entry.id   AF-A0A1V5IAV4-F1
#
_cell.length_a   1.000
_cell.length_b   1.000
_cell.length_c   1.000
_cell.angle_alpha   90.00
_cell.angle_beta   90.00
_cell.angle_gamma   90.00
#
_symmetry.space_group_name_H-M   'P 1'
#
loop_
_entity.id
_entity.type
_entity.pdbx_description
1 polymer ?
#
loop_
_entity_poly.entity_id
_entity_poly.type
_entity_poly.pdbx_seq_one_letter_code
_entity_poly.pdbx_strand_id
1 'polypeptide(L)' 'MPRDDAYRVVQEAAMQAWREGVDFGDLVKASAEVAAVMTAAEVDAAMDPDQYRAGREVIFARLEKLTF' A
#
# COMPACT_ATOMS: atom_id res chain seq x y z
N MET A 1 -14.60 4.36 5.42
CA MET A 1 -13.96 5.69 5.41
C MET A 1 -14.08 6.31 4.02
N PRO A 2 -14.48 7.59 3.89
CA PRO A 2 -14.43 8.34 2.63
C PRO A 2 -13.03 8.38 2.03
N ARG A 3 -12.93 8.53 0.71
CA ARG A 3 -11.63 8.53 0.00
C ARG A 3 -10.69 9.63 0.50
N ASP A 4 -11.22 10.83 0.73
CA ASP A 4 -10.41 11.99 1.13
C ASP A 4 -9.85 11.82 2.55
N ASP A 5 -10.64 11.21 3.44
CA ASP A 5 -10.19 10.87 4.80
C ASP A 5 -9.08 9.81 4.76
N ALA A 6 -9.24 8.78 3.92
CA ALA A 6 -8.20 7.76 3.74
C ALA A 6 -6.90 8.38 3.20
N TYR A 7 -7.02 9.32 2.27
CA TYR A 7 -5.88 10.03 1.71
C TYR A 7 -5.16 10.86 2.77
N ARG A 8 -5.89 11.62 3.59
CA ARG A 8 -5.32 12.41 4.70
C ARG A 8 -4.52 11.52 5.65
N VAL A 9 -5.13 10.45 6.14
CA VAL A 9 -4.52 9.54 7.13
C VAL A 9 -3.23 8.91 6.57
N VAL A 10 -3.29 8.40 5.33
CA VAL A 10 -2.11 7.80 4.67
C VAL A 10 -1.03 8.84 4.42
N GLN A 11 -1.39 10.04 3.99
CA GLN A 11 -0.45 11.11 3.70
C GLN A 11 0.28 11.59 4.96
N GLU A 12 -0.43 11.74 6.08
CA GLU A 12 0.16 12.13 7.37
C GLU A 12 1.21 11.11 7.83
N ALA A 13 0.85 9.81 7.82
CA ALA A 13 1.76 8.73 8.16
C ALA A 13 2.98 8.68 7.22
N ALA A 14 2.78 8.85 5.91
CA ALA A 14 3.86 8.86 4.93
C ALA A 14 4.83 10.03 5.16
N MET A 15 4.30 11.23 5.44
CA MET A 15 5.12 12.41 5.72
C MET A 15 5.88 12.29 7.03
N GLN A 16 5.33 11.61 8.03
CA GLN A 16 6.04 11.32 9.27
C GLN A 16 7.15 10.30 9.06
N ALA A 17 6.85 9.15 8.42
CA ALA A 17 7.83 8.13 8.06
C ALA A 17 9.04 8.74 7.33
N TRP A 18 8.77 9.62 6.36
CA TRP A 18 9.81 10.31 5.61
C TRP A 18 10.68 11.25 6.46
N ARG A 19 10.07 12.05 7.34
CA ARG A 19 10.79 13.04 8.15
C ARG A 19 11.60 12.42 9.27
N GLU A 20 11.07 11.36 9.87
CA GLU A 20 11.63 10.73 11.08
C GLU A 20 12.45 9.48 10.75
N GLY A 21 12.38 8.97 9.52
CA GLY A 21 13.10 7.76 9.11
C GLY A 21 12.57 6.49 9.77
N VAL A 22 11.27 6.45 10.08
CA VAL A 22 10.61 5.34 10.76
C VAL A 22 9.78 4.51 9.77
N ASP A 23 9.38 3.31 10.20
CA ASP A 23 8.57 2.42 9.38
C ASP A 23 7.15 2.99 9.18
N PHE A 24 6.71 3.05 7.92
CA PHE A 24 5.39 3.53 7.56
C PHE A 24 4.28 2.57 8.01
N GLY A 25 4.51 1.27 7.94
CA GLY A 25 3.57 0.25 8.38
C GLY A 25 3.23 0.32 9.85
N ASP A 26 4.24 0.52 10.68
CA ASP A 26 4.05 0.69 12.11
C ASP A 26 3.23 1.95 12.43
N LEU A 27 3.45 3.06 11.71
CA LEU A 27 2.63 4.27 11.86
C LEU A 27 1.17 4.05 11.45
N VAL A 28 0.94 3.35 10.33
CA VAL A 28 -0.41 3.03 9.85
C VAL A 28 -1.14 2.10 10.82
N LYS A 29 -0.45 1.07 11.35
CA LYS A 29 -1.01 0.13 12.34
C LYS A 29 -1.31 0.80 13.69
N ALA A 30 -0.54 1.83 14.07
CA ALA A 30 -0.76 2.60 15.28
C ALA A 30 -1.93 3.60 15.17
N SER A 31 -2.41 3.90 13.96
CA SER A 31 -3.52 4.83 13.75
C SER A 31 -4.86 4.23 14.18
N ALA A 32 -5.53 4.87 15.14
CA ALA A 32 -6.87 4.49 15.58
C ALA A 32 -7.90 4.60 14.44
N GLU A 33 -7.74 5.56 13.53
CA GLU A 33 -8.62 5.73 12.37
C GLU A 33 -8.49 4.55 11.39
N VAL A 34 -7.28 4.00 11.23
CA VAL A 34 -7.04 2.81 10.39
C VAL A 34 -7.51 1.55 11.10
N ALA A 35 -7.18 1.39 12.39
CA ALA A 35 -7.57 0.22 13.18
C ALA A 35 -9.10 0.06 13.30
N ALA A 36 -9.86 1.14 13.11
CA ALA A 36 -11.32 1.11 13.07
C ALA A 36 -11.89 0.45 11.78
N VAL A 37 -11.09 0.34 10.71
CA VAL A 37 -11.55 -0.14 9.40
C VAL A 37 -10.72 -1.29 8.82
N MET A 38 -9.51 -1.52 9.32
CA MET A 38 -8.60 -2.58 8.88
C MET A 38 -7.85 -3.18 10.07
N THR A 39 -7.66 -4.49 10.04
CA THR A 39 -6.81 -5.22 10.98
C THR A 39 -5.33 -5.02 10.62
N ALA A 40 -4.45 -5.25 11.60
CA ALA A 40 -3.00 -5.19 11.36
C ALA A 40 -2.55 -6.16 10.26
N ALA A 41 -3.14 -7.36 10.19
CA ALA A 41 -2.84 -8.34 9.15
C ALA A 41 -3.26 -7.87 7.75
N GLU A 42 -4.38 -7.15 7.63
CA GLU A 42 -4.80 -6.55 6.36
C GLU A 42 -3.89 -5.40 5.95
N VAL A 43 -3.37 -4.62 6.91
CA VAL A 43 -2.35 -3.61 6.64
C VAL A 43 -1.05 -4.26 6.17
N ASP A 44 -0.56 -5.29 6.86
CA ASP A 44 0.65 -6.02 6.46
C ASP A 44 0.50 -6.62 5.06
N ALA A 45 -0.66 -7.20 4.75
CA ALA A 45 -0.96 -7.72 3.41
C ALA A 45 -0.96 -6.62 2.33
N ALA A 46 -1.47 -5.42 2.65
CA ALA A 46 -1.43 -4.28 1.73
C ALA A 46 -0.01 -3.73 1.52
N MET A 47 0.92 -4.00 2.44
CA MET A 47 2.32 -3.57 2.31
C MET A 47 3.22 -4.63 1.66
N ASP A 48 2.71 -5.84 1.42
CA ASP A 48 3.44 -6.89 0.75
C ASP A 48 3.68 -6.56 -0.74
N PRO A 49 4.95 -6.36 -1.17
CA PRO A 49 5.27 -6.06 -2.56
C PRO A 49 4.81 -7.16 -3.54
N ASP A 50 4.62 -8.38 -3.06
CA ASP A 50 4.23 -9.52 -3.87
C ASP A 50 2.80 -9.37 -4.41
N GLN A 51 1.91 -8.71 -3.66
CA GLN A 51 0.54 -8.44 -4.11
C GLN A 51 0.49 -7.60 -5.38
N TYR A 52 1.47 -6.71 -5.55
CA TYR A 52 1.53 -5.81 -6.70
C TYR A 52 2.23 -6.42 -7.93
N ARG A 53 2.63 -7.69 -7.86
CA ARG A 53 3.16 -8.43 -9.02
C ARG A 53 2.09 -9.14 -9.84
N ALA A 54 0.84 -9.12 -9.39
CA ALA A 54 -0.27 -9.72 -10.11
C ALA A 54 -0.40 -9.14 -11.53
N GLY A 55 -0.65 -10.00 -12.52
CA GLY A 55 -0.84 -9.60 -13.91
C GLY A 55 0.44 -9.37 -14.72
N ARG A 56 1.63 -9.44 -14.11
CA ARG A 56 2.91 -9.31 -14.83
C ARG A 56 3.01 -10.30 -15.99
N GLU A 57 2.63 -11.56 -15.78
CA GLU A 57 2.68 -12.61 -16.80
C GLU A 57 1.83 -12.29 -18.02
N VAL A 58 0.66 -11.66 -17.82
CA VAL A 58 -0.21 -11.23 -18.92
C VAL A 58 0.47 -10.15 -19.76
N ILE A 59 1.17 -9.21 -19.11
CA ILE A 59 1.91 -8.14 -19.78
C ILE A 59 3.07 -8.74 -20.58
N PHE A 60 3.87 -9.61 -19.98
CA PHE A 60 5.00 -10.27 -20.64
C PHE A 60 4.54 -11.16 -21.80
N ALA A 61 3.47 -11.94 -21.63
CA ALA A 61 2.92 -12.77 -22.70
C ALA A 61 2.40 -11.96 -23.90
N ARG A 62 1.96 -10.71 -23.69
CA ARG A 62 1.62 -9.79 -24.79
C ARG A 62 2.87 -9.27 -25.49
N LEU A 63 3.89 -8.90 -24.73
CA LEU A 63 5.17 -8.42 -25.25
C LEU A 63 5.85 -9.49 -26.14
N GLU A 64 5.89 -10.74 -25.70
CA GLU A 64 6.50 -11.86 -26.44
C GLU A 64 5.82 -12.16 -27.78
N LYS A 65 4.53 -11.82 -27.91
CA LYS A 65 3.75 -12.04 -29.13
C LYS A 65 3.87 -10.90 -30.15
N LEU A 66 4.59 -9.83 -29.82
CA LEU A 66 4.87 -8.75 -30.75
C LEU A 66 5.92 -9.20 -31.76
N THR A 67 5.49 -9.42 -33.01
CA THR A 67 6.38 -9.53 -34.17
C THR A 67 6.51 -8.17 -34.84
N PHE A 68 7.75 -7.77 -35.14
CA PHE A 68 8.10 -6.56 -35.90
C PHE A 68 8.49 -6.92 -37.33
#